data_AF-A0A6A6C4I8-F1
#
_entry.id   AF-A0A6A6C4I8-F1
#
_cell.length_a   1.000
_cell.length_b   1.000
_cell.length_c   1.000
_cell.angle_alpha   90.00
_cell.angle_beta   90.00
_cell.angle_gamma   90.00
#
_symmetry.space_group_name_H-M   'P 1'
#
loop_
_entity.id
_entity.type
_entity.pdbx_description
1 polymer ?
#
loop_
_entity_poly.entity_id
_entity_poly.type
_entity_poly.pdbx_seq_one_letter_code
_entity_poly.pdbx_strand_id
1 'polypeptide(L)'
;MRMFIFKAIADEISPSKKTDEFVSWYCTQHDVGVNIEYHKDVIGNHATEAITGSGSAFEWVADRLEGMAVKGKGCVTEHVALTSVDLGTVGKLGSEVVAVLQDLLGGRLGPVVSR
;
A
#
# COMPACT_ATOMS: atom_id res chain seq x y z
N MET A 1 4.77 17.45 1.29
CA MET A 1 5.09 16.05 0.95
C MET A 1 3.81 15.22 1.02
N ARG A 2 3.64 14.24 0.12
CA ARG A 2 2.46 13.35 0.09
C ARG A 2 2.97 11.93 0.23
N MET A 3 2.40 11.15 1.14
CA MET A 3 2.81 9.77 1.39
C MET A 3 1.59 8.86 1.54
N PHE A 4 1.69 7.67 0.96
CA PHE A 4 0.82 6.55 1.26
C PHE A 4 1.61 5.54 2.07
N ILE A 5 1.08 5.15 3.22
CA ILE A 5 1.72 4.22 4.15
C ILE A 5 0.70 3.13 4.44
N PHE A 6 1.17 1.89 4.51
CA PHE A 6 0.37 0.74 4.91
C PHE A 6 1.19 -0.07 5.92
N LYS A 7 0.51 -0.76 6.84
CA LYS A 7 1.13 -1.65 7.82
C LYS A 7 0.11 -2.64 8.38
N ALA A 8 0.44 -3.94 8.35
CA ALA A 8 -0.30 -4.92 9.13
C ALA A 8 -0.12 -4.70 10.62
N ILE A 9 -1.23 -4.66 11.36
CA ILE A 9 -1.21 -4.51 12.82
C ILE A 9 -0.45 -5.67 13.46
N ALA A 10 -0.62 -6.89 12.91
CA ALA A 10 -0.02 -8.13 13.37
C ALA A 10 1.29 -8.50 12.64
N ASP A 11 1.99 -7.53 12.02
CA ASP A 11 3.31 -7.76 11.44
C ASP A 11 4.28 -8.30 12.51
N GLU A 12 4.76 -9.51 12.28
CA GLU A 12 5.60 -10.33 13.14
C GLU A 12 7.10 -10.07 12.98
N ILE A 13 7.50 -9.37 11.91
CA ILE A 13 8.89 -9.03 11.59
C ILE A 13 9.17 -7.55 11.91
N SER A 14 8.27 -6.66 11.53
CA SER A 14 8.37 -5.21 11.67
C SER A 14 7.18 -4.64 12.46
N PRO A 15 7.29 -4.58 13.80
CA PRO A 15 6.19 -4.19 14.68
C PRO A 15 5.52 -2.87 14.26
N SER A 16 4.20 -2.92 14.07
CA SER A 16 3.39 -1.79 13.57
C SER A 16 3.54 -0.50 14.38
N LYS A 17 3.79 -0.62 15.68
CA LYS A 17 4.05 0.52 16.59
C LYS A 17 5.15 1.45 16.08
N LYS A 18 6.19 0.94 15.42
CA LYS A 18 7.26 1.79 14.88
C LYS A 18 6.81 2.64 13.70
N THR A 19 5.95 2.08 12.84
CA THR A 19 5.30 2.85 11.78
C THR A 19 4.33 3.88 12.37
N ASP A 20 3.58 3.53 13.41
CA ASP A 20 2.69 4.48 14.11
C ASP A 20 3.48 5.68 14.70
N GLU A 21 4.61 5.41 15.36
CA GLU A 21 5.52 6.44 15.90
C GLU A 21 6.06 7.34 14.77
N PHE A 22 6.43 6.76 13.64
CA PHE A 22 6.91 7.48 12.46
C PHE A 22 5.86 8.40 11.84
N VAL A 23 4.64 7.88 11.64
CA VAL A 23 3.52 8.67 11.12
C VAL A 23 3.21 9.82 12.07
N SER A 24 3.08 9.54 13.37
CA SER A 24 2.85 10.56 14.39
C SER A 24 3.93 11.65 14.37
N TRP A 25 5.21 11.26 14.28
CA TRP A 25 6.33 12.20 14.18
C TRP A 25 6.21 13.11 12.95
N TYR A 26 5.95 12.55 11.76
CA TYR A 26 5.78 13.36 10.55
C TYR A 26 4.60 14.32 10.65
N CYS A 27 3.50 13.86 11.22
CA CYS A 27 2.27 14.64 11.33
C CYS A 27 2.35 15.75 12.37
N THR A 28 3.20 15.61 13.39
CA THR A 28 3.34 16.60 14.47
C THR A 28 4.48 17.59 14.26
N GLN A 29 5.55 17.18 13.56
CA GLN A 29 6.74 18.03 13.36
C GLN A 29 6.65 18.91 12.10
N HIS A 30 5.73 18.59 11.19
CA HIS A 30 5.63 19.24 9.87
C HIS A 30 4.19 19.67 9.56
N ASP A 31 3.64 20.61 10.34
CA ASP A 31 2.24 21.07 10.23
C ASP A 31 1.88 21.67 8.86
N VAL A 32 2.86 22.16 8.08
CA VAL A 32 2.60 22.77 6.77
C VAL A 32 3.00 21.83 5.64
N GLY A 33 1.99 21.26 4.99
CA GLY A 33 2.14 20.60 3.69
C GLY A 33 2.48 19.11 3.72
N VAL A 34 2.45 18.45 4.89
CA VAL A 34 2.43 16.98 4.97
C VAL A 34 1.01 16.47 4.80
N ASN A 35 0.86 15.48 3.91
CA ASN A 35 -0.39 14.75 3.70
C ASN A 35 -0.07 13.26 3.70
N ILE A 36 -0.57 12.55 4.71
CA ILE A 36 -0.33 11.12 4.89
C ILE A 36 -1.67 10.41 4.85
N GLU A 37 -1.77 9.42 3.97
CA GLU A 37 -2.82 8.41 3.97
C GLU A 37 -2.20 7.13 4.54
N TYR A 38 -2.58 6.77 5.76
CA TYR A 38 -2.02 5.62 6.48
C TYR A 38 -3.07 4.55 6.70
N HIS A 39 -2.90 3.40 6.06
CA HIS A 39 -3.75 2.24 6.26
C HIS A 39 -3.15 1.26 7.28
N LYS A 40 -3.96 0.90 8.27
CA LYS A 40 -3.64 -0.13 9.26
C LYS A 40 -4.45 -1.38 8.97
N ASP A 41 -3.77 -2.41 8.50
CA ASP A 41 -4.43 -3.65 8.09
C ASP A 41 -4.74 -4.48 9.33
N VAL A 42 -6.03 -4.72 9.55
CA VAL A 42 -6.53 -5.52 10.67
C VAL A 42 -6.31 -7.01 10.41
N ILE A 43 -6.29 -7.42 9.14
CA ILE A 43 -6.03 -8.79 8.69
C ILE A 43 -4.69 -8.81 7.95
N GLY A 44 -3.84 -9.78 8.28
CA GLY A 44 -2.57 -10.00 7.61
C GLY A 44 -1.37 -10.01 8.55
N ASN A 45 -0.21 -10.24 7.97
CA ASN A 45 1.10 -10.31 8.59
C ASN A 45 2.14 -9.64 7.66
N HIS A 46 3.43 -9.76 7.96
CA HIS A 46 4.49 -9.13 7.17
C HIS A 46 4.44 -9.49 5.67
N ALA A 47 4.28 -10.78 5.36
CA ALA A 47 4.31 -11.27 3.99
C ALA A 47 3.06 -10.82 3.21
N THR A 48 1.87 -10.95 3.81
CA THR A 48 0.64 -10.53 3.14
C THR A 48 0.63 -9.02 2.89
N GLU A 49 1.14 -8.23 3.85
CA GLU A 49 1.27 -6.79 3.71
C GLU A 49 2.20 -6.41 2.54
N ALA A 50 3.37 -7.05 2.46
CA ALA A 50 4.33 -6.80 1.37
C ALA A 50 3.71 -7.02 -0.01
N ILE A 51 2.75 -7.93 -0.10
CA ILE A 51 2.05 -8.24 -1.34
C ILE A 51 0.94 -7.25 -1.61
N THR A 52 -0.02 -7.15 -0.69
CA THR A 52 -1.30 -6.47 -0.95
C THR A 52 -1.11 -4.96 -0.86
N GLY A 53 -0.28 -4.51 0.08
CA GLY A 53 0.10 -3.11 0.24
C GLY A 53 0.93 -2.57 -0.93
N SER A 54 1.84 -3.38 -1.50
CA SER A 54 2.65 -2.95 -2.65
C SER A 54 1.79 -2.56 -3.85
N GLY A 55 0.75 -3.33 -4.16
CA GLY A 55 -0.10 -3.00 -5.30
C GLY A 55 -0.92 -1.73 -5.08
N SER A 56 -1.49 -1.52 -3.89
CA SER A 56 -2.18 -0.26 -3.55
C SER A 56 -1.23 0.94 -3.57
N ALA A 57 0.03 0.76 -3.15
CA ALA A 57 1.03 1.81 -3.23
C ALA A 57 1.38 2.18 -4.67
N PHE A 58 1.52 1.21 -5.57
CA PHE A 58 1.74 1.49 -6.99
C PHE A 58 0.55 2.21 -7.62
N GLU A 59 -0.67 1.79 -7.32
CA GLU A 59 -1.88 2.49 -7.76
C GLU A 59 -1.91 3.94 -7.25
N TRP A 60 -1.63 4.13 -5.96
CA TRP A 60 -1.60 5.47 -5.36
C TRP A 60 -0.56 6.37 -6.05
N VAL A 61 0.64 5.83 -6.36
CA VAL A 61 1.67 6.55 -7.12
C VAL A 61 1.22 6.85 -8.54
N ALA A 62 0.63 5.87 -9.25
CA ALA A 62 0.15 6.03 -10.62
C ALA A 62 -0.88 7.17 -10.73
N ASP A 63 -1.86 7.21 -9.83
CA ASP A 63 -2.83 8.30 -9.76
C ASP A 63 -2.15 9.67 -9.57
N ARG A 64 -1.06 9.75 -8.78
CA ARG A 64 -0.35 11.01 -8.57
C ARG A 64 0.43 11.44 -9.82
N LEU A 65 0.94 10.48 -10.58
CA LEU A 65 1.56 10.73 -11.89
C LEU A 65 0.52 11.16 -12.94
N GLU A 66 -0.73 10.69 -12.82
CA GLU A 66 -1.88 11.14 -13.61
C GLU A 66 -2.43 12.51 -13.18
N GLY A 67 -1.84 13.14 -12.16
CA GLY A 67 -2.25 14.45 -11.65
C GLY A 67 -3.47 14.42 -10.72
N MET A 68 -3.91 13.24 -10.29
CA MET A 68 -4.99 13.11 -9.33
C MET A 68 -4.57 13.61 -7.95
N ALA A 69 -5.47 14.34 -7.29
CA ALA A 69 -5.21 14.86 -5.95
C ALA A 69 -5.28 13.74 -4.89
N VAL A 70 -4.49 13.88 -3.83
CA VAL A 70 -4.63 13.04 -2.63
C VAL A 70 -5.97 13.30 -1.98
N LYS A 71 -6.63 12.24 -1.51
CA LYS A 71 -7.89 12.33 -0.78
C LYS A 71 -7.61 12.92 0.62
N GLY A 72 -8.31 13.98 0.98
CA GLY A 72 -8.18 14.62 2.30
C GLY A 72 -7.03 15.63 2.43
N LYS A 73 -6.99 16.31 3.58
CA LYS A 73 -5.94 17.26 3.97
C LYS A 73 -5.34 16.82 5.29
N GLY A 74 -4.01 16.93 5.41
CA GLY A 74 -3.29 16.54 6.62
C GLY A 74 -3.05 15.03 6.68
N CYS A 75 -2.84 14.52 7.89
CA CYS A 75 -2.64 13.10 8.11
C CYS A 75 -3.96 12.41 8.46
N VAL A 76 -4.24 11.30 7.79
CA VAL A 76 -5.39 10.43 8.03
C VAL A 76 -4.88 9.02 8.25
N THR A 77 -5.33 8.39 9.34
CA THR A 77 -5.08 6.98 9.63
C THR A 77 -6.40 6.22 9.57
N GLU A 78 -6.47 5.18 8.77
CA GLU A 78 -7.64 4.34 8.60
C GLU A 78 -7.34 2.90 8.98
N HIS A 79 -8.24 2.26 9.72
CA HIS A 79 -8.19 0.82 9.95
C HIS A 79 -8.98 0.14 8.85
N VAL A 80 -8.28 -0.57 7.98
CA VAL A 80 -8.88 -1.29 6.85
C VAL A 80 -8.77 -2.79 7.08
N ALA A 81 -9.69 -3.57 6.51
CA ALA A 81 -9.64 -5.03 6.65
C ALA A 81 -8.30 -5.57 6.10
N LEU A 82 -7.93 -5.09 4.91
CA LEU A 82 -6.68 -5.38 4.23
C LEU A 82 -6.44 -4.24 3.24
N THR A 83 -5.23 -3.69 3.20
CA THR A 83 -4.83 -2.80 2.11
C THR A 83 -4.65 -3.68 0.91
N SER A 84 -5.64 -3.68 0.02
CA SER A 84 -5.65 -4.51 -1.17
C SER A 84 -5.83 -3.68 -2.42
N VAL A 85 -5.28 -4.22 -3.48
CA VAL A 85 -5.42 -3.68 -4.83
C VAL A 85 -6.87 -3.85 -5.26
N ASP A 86 -7.48 -2.79 -5.80
CA ASP A 86 -8.66 -2.98 -6.62
C ASP A 86 -8.20 -3.70 -7.91
N LEU A 87 -8.56 -4.98 -8.06
CA LEU A 87 -8.23 -5.75 -9.27
C LEU A 87 -8.86 -5.12 -10.53
N GLY A 88 -9.83 -4.22 -10.40
CA GLY A 88 -10.35 -3.38 -11.47
C GLY A 88 -9.37 -2.29 -11.94
N THR A 89 -8.47 -1.82 -11.07
CA THR A 89 -7.43 -0.83 -11.39
C THR A 89 -6.06 -1.45 -11.66
N VAL A 90 -5.89 -2.76 -11.41
CA VAL A 90 -4.76 -3.57 -11.89
C VAL A 90 -4.49 -3.40 -13.39
N GLY A 91 -5.52 -3.13 -14.19
CA GLY A 91 -5.36 -2.77 -15.61
C GLY A 91 -4.43 -1.57 -15.85
N LYS A 92 -4.25 -0.68 -14.87
CA LYS A 92 -3.31 0.46 -14.91
C LYS A 92 -1.85 0.06 -14.65
N LEU A 93 -1.60 -1.03 -13.93
CA LEU A 93 -0.24 -1.45 -13.54
C LEU A 93 0.52 -2.16 -14.67
N GLY A 94 -0.20 -2.61 -15.71
CA GLY A 94 0.36 -3.42 -16.79
C GLY A 94 0.52 -4.89 -16.39
N SER A 95 0.41 -5.79 -17.37
CA SER A 95 0.47 -7.24 -17.18
C SER A 95 1.75 -7.74 -16.50
N GLU A 96 2.84 -7.02 -16.68
CA GLU A 96 4.18 -7.35 -16.24
C GLU A 96 4.34 -7.12 -14.74
N VAL A 97 3.83 -5.99 -14.23
CA VAL A 97 3.84 -5.69 -12.78
C VAL A 97 2.95 -6.69 -12.04
N VAL A 98 1.81 -7.05 -12.63
CA VAL A 98 0.91 -8.07 -12.10
C VAL A 98 1.58 -9.43 -12.05
N ALA A 99 2.25 -9.84 -13.13
CA ALA A 99 2.94 -11.12 -13.18
C ALA A 99 4.07 -11.18 -12.14
N VAL A 100 4.84 -10.10 -11.97
CA VAL A 100 5.89 -10.01 -10.95
C VAL A 100 5.31 -10.06 -9.54
N LEU A 101 4.22 -9.34 -9.27
CA LEU A 101 3.53 -9.42 -7.98
C LEU A 101 2.99 -10.83 -7.72
N GLN A 102 2.42 -11.48 -8.75
CA GLN A 102 1.96 -12.86 -8.69
C GLN A 102 3.10 -13.84 -8.40
N ASP A 103 4.29 -13.65 -8.95
CA ASP A 103 5.46 -14.50 -8.67
C ASP A 103 5.97 -14.35 -7.24
N LEU A 104 6.10 -13.10 -6.77
CA LEU A 104 6.45 -12.79 -5.38
C LEU A 104 5.43 -13.38 -4.39
N LEU A 105 4.19 -13.52 -4.84
CA LEU A 105 3.06 -14.18 -4.17
C LEU A 105 3.11 -15.72 -4.17
N GLY A 106 4.11 -16.34 -4.80
CA GLY A 106 4.20 -17.79 -5.00
C GLY A 106 3.38 -18.33 -6.18
N GLY A 107 2.85 -17.44 -7.02
CA GLY A 107 2.30 -17.76 -8.33
C GLY A 107 3.41 -18.08 -9.35
N ARG A 108 3.01 -18.37 -10.59
CA ARG A 108 3.95 -18.65 -11.69
C ARG A 108 4.06 -17.45 -12.61
N LEU A 109 5.30 -17.07 -12.95
CA LEU A 109 5.56 -16.23 -14.10
C LEU A 109 5.23 -16.96 -15.41
N GLY A 110 4.49 -16.29 -16.28
CA GLY A 110 4.16 -16.75 -17.63
C GLY A 110 2.71 -17.22 -17.80
N PRO A 111 2.28 -17.47 -19.05
CA PRO A 111 0.92 -17.89 -19.35
C PRO A 111 0.57 -19.22 -18.66
N VAL A 112 -0.66 -19.32 -18.16
CA VAL A 112 -1.21 -20.60 -17.68
C VAL A 112 -1.25 -21.56 -18.87
N VAL A 113 -0.28 -22.46 -18.96
CA VAL A 113 -0.33 -23.55 -19.93
C VAL A 113 -1.36 -24.56 -19.43
N SER A 114 -2.61 -24.44 -19.89
CA SER A 114 -3.62 -25.48 -19.70
C SER A 114 -3.13 -26.75 -20.40
N ARG A 115 -3.02 -27.86 -19.65
CA ARG A 115 -2.93 -29.20 -20.26
C ARG A 115 -4.32 -29.70 -20.61
#